data_AF-A0A2N2X5Y0-F1
#
_entry.id   AF-A0A2N2X5Y0-F1
#
_cell.length_a   1.000
_cell.length_b   1.000
_cell.length_c   1.000
_cell.angle_alpha   90.00
_cell.angle_beta   90.00
_cell.angle_gamma   90.00
#
_symmetry.space_group_name_H-M   'P 1'
#
loop_
_entity.id
_entity.type
_entity.pdbx_description
1 polymer ?
#
loop_
_entity_poly.entity_id
_entity_poly.type
_entity_poly.pdbx_seq_one_letter_code
_entity_poly.pdbx_strand_id
1 'polypeptide(L)'
;MNQQSHMYSLVEQWKQSDLTKAAFSASKSLSYHQFNYWLKKYKKEMDSEQPKPDVSFFSVAENPIKEKKQSAPKLTERKTMRIDLPRGITITIY
;
A
#
# COMPACT_ATOMS: atom_id res chain seq x y z
N MET A 1 -24.11 -4.22 -19.49
CA MET A 1 -23.05 -3.20 -19.20
C MET A 1 -22.07 -3.82 -18.21
N ASN A 2 -20.80 -3.97 -18.59
CA ASN A 2 -19.81 -4.68 -17.78
C ASN A 2 -19.25 -3.75 -16.68
N GLN A 3 -19.51 -4.06 -15.41
CA GLN A 3 -19.14 -3.18 -14.27
C GLN A 3 -17.64 -2.89 -14.23
N GLN A 4 -16.81 -3.85 -14.64
CA GLN A 4 -15.36 -3.69 -14.71
C GLN A 4 -14.95 -2.59 -15.71
N SER A 5 -15.59 -2.54 -16.87
CA SER A 5 -15.30 -1.52 -17.90
C SER A 5 -15.63 -0.11 -17.40
N HIS A 6 -16.75 0.05 -16.68
CA HIS A 6 -17.11 1.33 -16.08
C HIS A 6 -16.11 1.77 -15.01
N MET A 7 -15.68 0.85 -14.13
CA MET A 7 -14.68 1.15 -13.10
C MET A 7 -13.32 1.49 -13.70
N TYR A 8 -12.91 0.84 -14.77
CA TYR A 8 -11.63 1.13 -15.44
C TYR A 8 -11.64 2.50 -16.10
N SER A 9 -12.75 2.89 -16.74
CA SER A 9 -12.92 4.25 -17.25
C SER A 9 -12.79 5.31 -16.14
N LEU A 10 -13.33 5.04 -14.94
CA LEU A 10 -13.14 5.93 -13.79
C LEU A 10 -11.70 5.98 -13.29
N VAL A 11 -10.96 4.85 -13.33
CA VAL A 11 -9.53 4.84 -12.99
C VAL A 11 -8.71 5.66 -13.99
N GLU A 12 -9.05 5.63 -15.27
CA GLU A 12 -8.40 6.47 -16.29
C GLU A 12 -8.72 7.96 -16.12
N GLN A 13 -9.98 8.30 -15.89
CA GLN A 13 -10.38 9.67 -15.52
C GLN A 13 -9.65 10.14 -14.26
N TRP A 14 -9.47 9.25 -13.27
CA TRP A 14 -8.70 9.56 -12.08
C TRP A 14 -7.23 9.80 -12.40
N LYS A 15 -6.60 9.01 -13.27
CA LYS A 15 -5.20 9.21 -13.68
C LYS A 15 -5.00 10.55 -14.40
N GLN A 16 -6.01 11.02 -15.13
CA GLN A 16 -5.98 12.34 -15.78
C GLN A 16 -6.28 13.47 -14.79
N SER A 17 -6.92 13.17 -13.66
CA SER A 17 -7.15 14.14 -12.60
C SER A 17 -5.97 14.14 -11.62
N ASP A 18 -5.39 15.30 -11.31
CA ASP A 18 -4.39 15.43 -10.23
C ASP A 18 -5.01 15.35 -8.82
N LEU A 19 -6.17 14.69 -8.70
CA LEU A 19 -6.91 14.54 -7.46
C LEU A 19 -6.41 13.34 -6.66
N THR A 20 -6.46 13.45 -5.34
CA THR A 20 -6.21 12.30 -4.48
C THR A 20 -7.32 11.25 -4.64
N LYS A 21 -6.99 9.97 -4.41
CA LYS A 21 -7.96 8.87 -4.49
C LYS A 21 -9.22 9.12 -3.66
N ALA A 22 -9.07 9.71 -2.48
CA ALA A 22 -10.18 10.02 -1.58
C ALA A 22 -11.08 11.12 -2.16
N ALA A 23 -10.49 12.20 -2.69
CA ALA A 23 -11.24 13.28 -3.33
C ALA A 23 -11.97 12.80 -4.59
N PHE A 24 -11.33 11.97 -5.40
CA PHE A 24 -11.95 11.41 -6.61
C PHE A 24 -13.06 10.40 -6.28
N SER A 25 -12.86 9.54 -5.27
CA SER A 25 -13.91 8.61 -4.85
C SER A 25 -15.12 9.37 -4.28
N ALA A 26 -14.89 10.46 -3.55
CA ALA A 26 -15.97 11.30 -3.02
C ALA A 26 -16.76 12.00 -4.12
N SER A 27 -16.10 12.53 -5.16
CA SER A 27 -16.79 13.22 -6.27
C SER A 27 -17.62 12.29 -7.15
N LYS A 28 -17.28 11.00 -7.19
CA LYS A 28 -18.00 9.97 -7.97
C LYS A 28 -18.93 9.11 -7.12
N SER A 29 -19.16 9.47 -5.86
CA SER A 29 -19.98 8.70 -4.90
C SER A 29 -19.56 7.23 -4.77
N LEU A 30 -18.25 6.97 -4.87
CA LEU A 30 -17.67 5.65 -4.68
C LEU A 30 -17.06 5.52 -3.29
N SER A 31 -17.18 4.33 -2.71
CA SER A 31 -16.42 4.02 -1.50
C SER A 31 -14.93 3.97 -1.81
N TYR A 32 -14.12 4.58 -0.93
CA TYR A 32 -12.66 4.55 -1.04
C TYR A 32 -12.12 3.12 -1.18
N HIS A 33 -12.67 2.17 -0.42
CA HIS A 33 -12.24 0.77 -0.47
C HIS A 33 -12.52 0.12 -1.81
N GLN A 34 -13.70 0.39 -2.39
CA GLN A 34 -14.10 -0.12 -3.69
C GLN A 34 -13.20 0.45 -4.78
N PHE A 35 -12.98 1.76 -4.78
CA PHE A 35 -12.08 2.40 -5.74
C PHE A 35 -10.64 1.89 -5.62
N ASN A 36 -10.14 1.72 -4.39
CA ASN A 36 -8.80 1.18 -4.15
C ASN A 36 -8.66 -0.28 -4.61
N TYR A 37 -9.71 -1.10 -4.45
CA TYR A 37 -9.75 -2.47 -4.98
C TYR A 37 -9.59 -2.47 -6.50
N TRP A 38 -10.39 -1.68 -7.21
CA TRP A 38 -10.33 -1.60 -8.67
C TRP A 38 -9.00 -1.05 -9.18
N LEU A 39 -8.41 -0.09 -8.47
CA LEU A 39 -7.06 0.40 -8.76
C LEU A 39 -6.00 -0.68 -8.63
N LYS A 40 -6.05 -1.50 -7.57
CA LYS A 40 -5.13 -2.63 -7.39
C LYS A 40 -5.32 -3.68 -8.48
N LYS A 41 -6.57 -4.00 -8.82
CA LYS A 41 -6.89 -4.95 -9.88
C LYS A 41 -6.39 -4.47 -11.24
N TYR A 42 -6.69 -3.22 -11.60
CA TYR A 42 -6.21 -2.59 -12.83
C TYR A 42 -4.68 -2.60 -12.92
N LYS A 43 -3.98 -2.25 -11.84
CA LYS A 43 -2.51 -2.33 -11.79
C LYS A 43 -2.01 -3.75 -11.98
N LYS A 44 -2.62 -4.74 -11.32
CA LYS A 44 -2.23 -6.15 -11.44
C LYS A 44 -2.39 -6.65 -12.87
N GLU A 45 -3.49 -6.31 -13.53
CA GLU A 45 -3.74 -6.72 -14.92
C GLU A 45 -2.74 -6.06 -15.89
N MET A 46 -2.45 -4.76 -15.71
CA MET A 46 -1.42 -4.05 -16.51
C MET A 46 0.01 -4.56 -16.25
N ASP A 47 0.33 -4.90 -15.01
CA ASP A 47 1.62 -5.48 -14.63
C ASP A 47 1.76 -6.95 -15.04
N SER A 48 0.67 -7.66 -15.32
CA SER A 48 0.74 -9.09 -15.71
C SER A 48 1.32 -9.28 -17.12
N GLU A 49 1.42 -8.22 -17.91
CA GLU A 49 2.14 -8.20 -19.19
C GLU A 49 3.64 -7.88 -19.03
N GLN A 50 4.09 -7.48 -17.84
CA GLN A 50 5.53 -7.30 -17.56
C GLN A 50 6.03 -8.44 -16.67
N PRO A 51 7.10 -9.16 -17.06
CA PRO A 51 7.69 -10.17 -16.20
C PRO A 51 8.27 -9.49 -14.96
N LYS A 52 7.54 -9.51 -13.85
CA LYS A 52 8.07 -9.07 -12.56
C LYS A 52 9.13 -10.06 -12.10
N PRO A 53 10.31 -9.59 -11.63
CA PRO A 53 11.24 -10.47 -10.95
C PRO A 53 10.56 -11.01 -9.69
N ASP A 54 10.56 -12.33 -9.57
CA ASP A 54 10.15 -13.09 -8.39
C ASP A 54 11.07 -12.73 -7.22
N VAL A 55 10.77 -11.64 -6.52
CA VAL A 55 11.41 -11.35 -5.24
C VAL A 55 10.64 -12.05 -4.15
N SER A 56 10.90 -13.36 -4.05
CA SER A 56 10.55 -14.21 -2.92
C SER A 56 11.05 -13.59 -1.62
N PHE A 57 10.16 -13.52 -0.64
CA PHE A 57 10.26 -12.78 0.64
C PHE A 57 11.30 -13.35 1.63
N PHE A 58 12.32 -14.09 1.16
CA PHE A 58 13.31 -14.80 1.99
C PHE A 58 14.78 -14.54 1.63
N SER A 59 15.11 -13.47 0.89
CA SER A 59 16.52 -13.12 0.71
C SER A 59 16.99 -12.24 1.86
N VAL A 60 17.43 -12.87 2.95
CA VAL A 60 18.37 -12.25 3.90
C VAL A 60 19.69 -12.09 3.17
N ALA A 61 19.89 -10.95 2.52
CA ALA A 61 21.20 -10.52 2.08
C ALA A 61 21.80 -9.71 3.24
N GLU A 62 22.84 -10.27 3.86
CA GLU A 62 23.68 -9.59 4.83
C GLU A 62 24.18 -8.23 4.29
N ASN A 63 24.15 -7.23 5.17
CA ASN A 63 24.53 -5.85 4.89
C ASN A 63 25.99 -5.72 4.40
N PRO A 64 26.29 -4.59 3.72
CA PRO A 64 27.24 -3.70 4.37
C PRO A 64 26.72 -2.25 4.46
N ILE A 65 26.88 -1.71 5.67
CA ILE A 65 26.61 -0.33 6.08
C ILE A 65 27.40 0.65 5.20
N LYS A 66 26.72 1.62 4.55
CA LYS A 66 27.28 2.94 4.20
C LYS A 66 26.23 4.05 4.34
N GLU A 67 26.69 5.18 4.86
CA GLU A 67 25.93 6.24 5.54
C GLU A 67 25.28 7.32 4.63
N LYS A 68 24.18 7.89 5.17
CA LYS A 68 23.67 9.29 5.12
C LYS A 68 23.11 9.87 3.80
N LYS A 69 21.79 10.18 3.80
CA LYS A 69 21.23 11.54 4.03
C LYS A 69 19.70 11.49 4.24
N GLN A 70 19.22 12.38 5.11
CA GLN A 70 17.90 12.42 5.74
C GLN A 70 16.75 12.81 4.80
N SER A 71 15.57 12.20 4.99
CA SER A 71 14.32 12.93 5.27
C SER A 71 13.15 11.98 5.58
N ALA A 72 12.70 12.04 6.85
CA ALA A 72 11.41 11.66 7.43
C ALA A 72 10.82 10.26 7.14
N PRO A 73 10.69 9.37 8.15
CA PRO A 73 9.72 8.29 8.07
C PRO A 73 8.36 8.77 8.56
N LYS A 74 7.39 8.66 7.64
CA LYS A 74 5.96 8.84 7.81
C LYS A 74 5.40 7.94 8.92
N LEU A 75 4.56 8.55 9.73
CA LEU A 75 3.42 8.02 10.49
C LEU A 75 2.93 6.63 10.04
N THR A 76 3.34 5.60 10.77
CA THR A 76 2.55 4.37 10.99
C THR A 76 2.85 3.88 12.40
N GLU A 77 2.41 4.65 13.39
CA GLU A 77 2.50 4.25 14.79
C GLU A 77 1.33 3.29 15.10
N ARG A 78 1.49 2.00 14.75
CA ARG A 78 0.74 0.98 15.50
C ARG A 78 1.38 0.97 16.88
N LYS A 79 0.69 1.58 17.85
CA LYS A 79 1.11 1.70 19.26
C LYS A 79 1.30 0.30 19.84
N THR A 80 2.48 -0.25 19.62
CA THR A 80 2.88 -1.53 20.20
C THR A 80 3.32 -1.21 21.62
N MET A 81 2.55 -1.66 22.61
CA MET A 81 2.94 -1.52 24.01
C MET A 81 3.74 -2.74 24.43
N ARG A 82 4.91 -2.50 25.02
CA ARG A 82 5.76 -3.53 25.61
C ARG A 82 5.81 -3.33 27.12
N ILE A 83 5.60 -4.41 27.86
CA ILE A 83 5.65 -4.42 29.32
C ILE A 83 6.61 -5.53 29.75
N ASP A 84 7.64 -5.17 30.51
CA ASP A 84 8.58 -6.11 31.12
C ASP A 84 8.20 -6.34 32.58
N LEU A 85 8.02 -7.61 32.94
CA LEU A 85 7.71 -8.04 34.29
C LEU A 85 8.94 -8.73 34.93
N PRO A 86 9.12 -8.59 36.27
CA PRO A 86 10.15 -9.32 36.98
C PRO A 86 9.93 -10.83 36.82
N ARG A 87 11.05 -11.59 36.76
CA ARG A 87 11.15 -12.99 36.27
C ARG A 87 11.38 -13.13 34.75
N GLY A 88 11.59 -12.04 34.02
CA GLY A 88 12.04 -12.09 32.62
C GLY A 88 10.91 -12.38 31.63
N ILE A 89 9.68 -11.99 31.98
CA ILE A 89 8.51 -12.14 31.11
C ILE A 89 8.26 -10.81 30.40
N THR A 90 8.12 -10.86 29.09
CA THR A 90 7.80 -9.69 28.27
C THR A 90 6.47 -9.88 27.56
N ILE A 91 5.55 -8.94 27.75
CA ILE A 91 4.24 -8.91 27.09
C ILE A 91 4.29 -7.86 25.99
N THR A 92 3.91 -8.26 24.77
CA THR A 92 3.81 -7.35 23.61
C THR A 92 2.38 -7.35 23.08
N ILE A 93 1.78 -6.16 23.00
CA ILE A 93 0.41 -5.94 22.49
C ILE A 93 0.53 -5.21 21.14
N TYR A 94 -0.07 -5.76 20.09
CA TYR A 94 0.00 -5.28 18.70
C TYR A 94 -1.30 -4.64 18.20
#